data_AF-A0A1Q7YLG3-F1
#
_entry.id   AF-A0A1Q7YLG3-F1
#
_cell.length_a   1.000
_cell.length_b   1.000
_cell.length_c   1.000
_cell.angle_alpha   90.00
_cell.angle_beta   90.00
_cell.angle_gamma   90.00
#
_symmetry.space_group_name_H-M   'P 1'
#
loop_
_entity.id
_entity.type
_entity.pdbx_description
1 polymer ?
#
loop_
_entity_poly.entity_id
_entity_poly.type
_entity_poly.pdbx_seq_one_letter_code
_entity_poly.pdbx_strand_id
1 'polypeptide(L)'
;MAQFLFEAMAIALSGGLVGLVVAALIVFGVDAIPTEGNEAMQYILNPRLSWPIALICVGILIGVGLLAGILPARRAAAVDPVESLRYE
;
A
#
# COMPACT_ATOMS: atom_id res chain seq x y z
N MET A 1 18.43 -12.90 -1.76
CA MET A 1 17.05 -13.00 -2.33
C MET A 1 15.98 -12.78 -1.26
N ALA A 2 15.85 -13.68 -0.28
CA ALA A 2 14.75 -13.62 0.70
C ALA A 2 14.72 -12.33 1.55
N GLN A 3 15.88 -11.82 1.98
CA GLN A 3 15.96 -10.60 2.79
C GLN A 3 15.37 -9.37 2.07
N PHE A 4 15.81 -9.08 0.85
CA PHE A 4 15.30 -7.95 0.05
C PHE A 4 13.81 -8.08 -0.27
N LEU A 5 13.34 -9.30 -0.53
CA LEU A 5 11.92 -9.54 -0.76
C LEU A 5 11.10 -9.27 0.51
N PHE A 6 11.58 -9.73 1.67
CA PHE A 6 10.92 -9.51 2.95
C PHE A 6 10.88 -8.02 3.30
N GLU A 7 11.98 -7.30 3.10
CA GLU A 7 12.05 -5.85 3.33
C GLU A 7 11.07 -5.09 2.43
N ALA A 8 11.04 -5.40 1.14
CA ALA A 8 10.09 -4.80 0.20
C ALA A 8 8.63 -5.08 0.60
N MET A 9 8.33 -6.31 1.03
CA MET A 9 6.99 -6.68 1.51
C MET A 9 6.64 -5.95 2.82
N ALA A 10 7.58 -5.83 3.76
CA ALA A 10 7.37 -5.12 5.02
C ALA A 10 7.09 -3.63 4.78
N ILE A 11 7.81 -2.99 3.86
CA ILE A 11 7.58 -1.59 3.46
C ILE A 11 6.21 -1.45 2.77
N ALA A 12 5.87 -2.35 1.85
CA ALA A 12 4.58 -2.32 1.18
C ALA A 12 3.41 -2.49 2.18
N LEU A 13 3.49 -3.48 3.08
CA LEU A 13 2.45 -3.73 4.09
C LEU A 13 2.32 -2.56 5.08
N SER A 14 3.43 -2.00 5.55
CA SER A 14 3.39 -0.84 6.46
C SER A 14 2.79 0.39 5.78
N GLY A 15 3.16 0.68 4.53
CA GLY A 15 2.53 1.75 3.74
C GLY A 15 1.04 1.51 3.50
N GLY A 16 0.64 0.26 3.21
CA GLY A 16 -0.77 -0.12 3.05
C GLY A 16 -1.58 0.04 4.32
N LEU A 17 -1.03 -0.34 5.47
CA LEU A 17 -1.67 -0.16 6.77
C LEU A 17 -1.86 1.33 7.09
N VAL A 18 -0.83 2.15 6.87
CA VAL A 18 -0.93 3.61 7.04
C VAL A 18 -1.99 4.19 6.12
N GLY A 19 -2.02 3.79 4.85
CA GLY A 19 -3.05 4.22 3.90
C GLY A 19 -4.47 3.85 4.33
N LEU A 20 -4.67 2.65 4.88
CA LEU A 20 -5.96 2.22 5.43
C LEU A 20 -6.39 3.09 6.61
N VAL A 21 -5.48 3.38 7.54
CA VAL A 21 -5.76 4.25 8.69
C VAL A 21 -6.14 5.66 8.20
N VAL A 22 -5.39 6.22 7.26
CA VAL A 22 -5.70 7.55 6.68
C VAL A 22 -7.07 7.54 6.00
N ALA A 23 -7.39 6.50 5.21
CA ALA A 23 -8.70 6.38 4.57
C ALA A 23 -9.83 6.31 5.61
N ALA A 24 -9.66 5.53 6.68
CA ALA A 24 -10.63 5.46 7.76
C ALA A 24 -10.82 6.81 8.46
N LEU A 25 -9.73 7.53 8.76
CA LEU A 25 -9.79 8.87 9.36
C LEU A 25 -10.54 9.88 8.47
N ILE A 26 -10.35 9.81 7.16
CA ILE A 26 -11.10 10.65 6.21
C ILE A 26 -12.59 10.31 6.25
N VAL A 27 -12.94 9.03 6.22
CA VAL A 27 -14.35 8.57 6.30
C VAL A 27 -15.00 9.09 7.58
N PHE A 28 -14.38 8.84 8.75
CA PHE A 28 -14.90 9.31 10.03
C PHE A 28 -14.95 10.84 10.13
N GLY A 29 -13.95 11.53 9.59
CA GLY A 29 -13.89 12.99 9.60
C GLY A 29 -14.99 13.62 8.76
N VAL A 30 -15.35 12.99 7.63
CA VAL A 30 -16.46 13.43 6.78
C VAL A 30 -17.82 13.09 7.40
N ASP A 31 -17.97 11.90 7.98
CA ASP A 31 -19.21 11.50 8.68
C ASP A 31 -19.51 12.38 9.90
N ALA A 32 -18.49 12.97 10.52
CA ALA A 32 -18.64 13.90 11.64
C ALA A 32 -19.20 15.28 11.23
N ILE A 33 -19.30 15.58 9.93
CA ILE A 33 -19.84 16.86 9.44
C ILE A 33 -21.37 16.81 9.54
N PRO A 34 -22.02 17.70 10.31
CA PRO A 34 -23.48 17.72 10.42
C PRO A 34 -24.09 18.12 9.08
N THR A 35 -24.83 17.20 8.47
CA THR A 35 -25.52 17.38 7.18
C THR A 35 -27.04 17.47 7.33
N GLU A 36 -27.53 17.64 8.55
CA GLU A 36 -28.96 17.70 8.85
C GLU A 36 -29.61 18.91 8.16
N GLY A 37 -30.60 18.66 7.30
CA GLY A 37 -31.39 19.69 6.60
C GLY A 37 -31.01 19.94 5.14
N ASN A 38 -29.97 19.29 4.58
CA ASN A 38 -29.62 19.43 3.17
C ASN A 38 -29.35 18.06 2.51
N GLU A 39 -30.37 17.52 1.84
CA GLU A 39 -30.31 16.22 1.16
C GLU A 39 -29.20 16.14 0.09
N ALA A 40 -28.89 17.26 -0.57
CA ALA A 40 -27.80 17.32 -1.54
C ALA A 40 -26.43 17.11 -0.86
N MET A 41 -26.26 17.61 0.36
CA MET A 41 -25.01 17.44 1.12
C MET A 41 -24.87 16.00 1.62
N GLN A 42 -25.96 15.36 2.07
CA GLN A 42 -25.95 13.96 2.49
C GLN A 42 -25.59 12.99 1.37
N TYR A 43 -25.96 13.31 0.13
CA TYR A 43 -25.61 12.49 -1.03
C TYR A 43 -24.13 12.63 -1.44
N ILE A 44 -23.58 13.83 -1.34
CA ILE A 44 -22.20 14.12 -1.76
C ILE A 44 -21.17 13.69 -0.68
N LEU A 45 -21.49 13.86 0.60
CA LEU A 45 -20.63 13.51 1.75
C LEU A 45 -21.02 12.14 2.33
N ASN A 46 -21.03 11.09 1.51
CA ASN A 46 -21.28 9.71 1.99
C ASN A 46 -20.12 8.77 1.64
N PRO A 47 -18.94 8.94 2.25
CA PRO A 47 -17.82 8.05 1.99
C PRO A 47 -18.10 6.67 2.60
N ARG A 48 -18.12 5.63 1.77
CA ARG A 48 -18.36 4.25 2.22
C ARG A 48 -17.12 3.40 2.03
N LEU A 49 -16.75 2.66 3.08
CA LEU A 49 -15.72 1.64 2.99
C LEU A 49 -16.32 0.35 2.40
N SER A 50 -15.94 0.04 1.16
CA SER A 50 -16.43 -1.13 0.44
C SER A 50 -15.42 -2.29 0.54
N TRP A 51 -15.85 -3.40 1.14
CA TRP A 51 -15.03 -4.62 1.27
C TRP A 51 -14.48 -5.16 -0.06
N PRO A 52 -15.28 -5.23 -1.16
CA PRO A 52 -14.76 -5.60 -2.47
C PRO A 52 -13.60 -4.72 -2.95
N ILE A 53 -13.71 -3.40 -2.76
CA ILE A 53 -12.67 -2.45 -3.16
C ILE A 53 -11.42 -2.65 -2.29
N ALA A 54 -11.60 -2.83 -0.98
CA ALA A 54 -10.50 -3.10 -0.06
C ALA A 54 -9.71 -4.37 -0.47
N LEU A 55 -10.38 -5.46 -0.85
CA LEU A 55 -9.73 -6.68 -1.32
C LEU A 55 -8.96 -6.47 -2.63
N ILE A 56 -9.52 -5.70 -3.57
CA ILE A 56 -8.82 -5.35 -4.82
C ILE A 56 -7.56 -4.53 -4.50
N CYS A 57 -7.67 -3.52 -3.63
CA CYS A 57 -6.53 -2.72 -3.19
C CYS A 57 -5.44 -3.58 -2.56
N VAL A 58 -5.80 -4.52 -1.67
CA VAL A 58 -4.85 -5.48 -1.08
C VAL A 58 -4.17 -6.33 -2.15
N GLY A 59 -4.92 -6.82 -3.14
CA GLY A 59 -4.37 -7.57 -4.27
C GLY A 59 -3.35 -6.76 -5.08
N ILE A 60 -3.67 -5.50 -5.37
CA ILE A 60 -2.74 -4.57 -6.04
C ILE A 60 -1.50 -4.35 -5.17
N LEU A 61 -1.66 -4.15 -3.87
CA LEU A 61 -0.57 -3.90 -2.93
C LEU A 61 0.41 -5.08 -2.87
N ILE A 62 -0.10 -6.30 -2.80
CA ILE A 62 0.70 -7.53 -2.87
C ILE A 62 1.42 -7.61 -4.21
N GLY A 63 0.72 -7.37 -5.32
CA GLY A 63 1.30 -7.40 -6.66
C GLY A 63 2.45 -6.41 -6.84
N VAL A 64 2.24 -5.16 -6.45
CA VAL A 64 3.26 -4.10 -6.51
C VAL A 64 4.43 -4.42 -5.58
N GLY A 65 4.17 -4.84 -4.33
CA GLY A 65 5.22 -5.18 -3.38
C GLY A 65 6.09 -6.36 -3.85
N LEU A 66 5.48 -7.39 -4.43
CA LEU A 66 6.21 -8.53 -5.01
C LEU A 66 7.04 -8.11 -6.22
N LEU A 67 6.48 -7.33 -7.15
CA LEU A 67 7.22 -6.85 -8.33
C LEU A 67 8.40 -5.97 -7.92
N ALA A 68 8.17 -5.03 -7.00
CA ALA A 68 9.18 -4.13 -6.48
C ALA A 68 10.27 -4.87 -5.67
N GLY A 69 9.95 -5.98 -5.01
CA GLY A 69 10.93 -6.80 -4.28
C GLY A 69 11.70 -7.78 -5.16
N ILE A 70 11.02 -8.49 -6.06
CA ILE A 70 11.62 -9.57 -6.86
C ILE A 70 12.57 -9.03 -7.93
N LEU A 71 12.21 -7.96 -8.64
CA LEU A 71 13.03 -7.40 -9.71
C LEU A 71 14.43 -6.97 -9.23
N PRO A 72 14.59 -6.16 -8.17
CA PRO A 72 15.92 -5.81 -7.66
C PRO A 72 16.60 -6.99 -6.95
N ALA A 73 15.87 -7.83 -6.21
CA ALA A 73 16.47 -8.96 -5.52
C ALA A 73 17.14 -9.93 -6.51
N ARG A 74 16.49 -10.19 -7.66
CA ARG A 74 17.06 -11.02 -8.73
C ARG A 74 18.32 -10.42 -9.33
N ARG A 75 18.35 -9.09 -9.53
CA ARG A 75 19.55 -8.39 -10.01
C ARG A 75 20.69 -8.51 -9.00
N ALA A 76 20.43 -8.28 -7.71
CA ALA A 76 21.44 -8.36 -6.67
C ALA A 76 22.01 -9.78 -6.50
N ALA A 77 21.18 -10.82 -6.65
CA ALA A 77 21.62 -12.21 -6.53
C ALA A 77 22.43 -12.71 -7.74
N ALA A 78 22.40 -11.99 -8.86
CA ALA A 78 23.14 -12.33 -10.07
C ALA A 78 24.52 -11.65 -10.16
N VAL A 79 24.87 -10.78 -9.21
CA VAL A 79 26.18 -10.12 -9.15
C VAL A 79 27.23 -11.13 -8.69
N ASP A 80 28.33 -11.24 -9.44
CA ASP A 80 29.46 -12.11 -9.07
C ASP A 80 30.18 -11.54 -7.84
N PRO A 81 30.29 -12.29 -6.73
CA PRO A 81 30.94 -11.83 -5.51
C PRO A 81 32.41 -11.42 -5.74
N VAL A 82 33.11 -12.06 -6.68
CA VAL A 82 34.50 -11.71 -7.01
C VAL A 82 34.57 -10.33 -7.66
N GLU A 83 33.62 -10.01 -8.54
CA GLU A 83 33.55 -8.69 -9.18
C GLU A 83 33.13 -7.61 -8.18
N SER A 84 32.23 -7.92 -7.24
CA SER A 84 31.81 -7.00 -6.18
C SER A 84 32.90 -6.60 -5.19
N LEU A 85 33.90 -7.48 -4.97
CA LEU A 85 35.06 -7.23 -4.09
C LEU A 85 36.27 -6.65 -4.83
N ARG A 86 36.29 -6.75 -6.18
CA ARG A 86 37.38 -6.22 -7.01
C ARG A 86 37.18 -4.74 -7.36
N TYR A 87 35.93 -4.29 -7.39
CA TYR A 87 35.57 -2.87 -7.49
C TYR A 87 35.43 -2.28 -6.09
N GLU A 88 36.57 -2.12 -5.43
CA GLU A 88 36.75 -1.15 -4.35
C GLU A 88 37.75 -0.08 -4.80
#